data_AF-A0A7S2TG13-F1
#
_entry.id   AF-A0A7S2TG13-F1
#
_cell.length_a   1.000
_cell.length_b   1.000
_cell.length_c   1.000
_cell.angle_alpha   90.00
_cell.angle_beta   90.00
_cell.angle_gamma   90.00
#
_symmetry.space_group_name_H-M   'P 1'
#
loop_
_entity.id
_entity.type
_entity.pdbx_description
1 polymer ?
#
loop_
_entity_poly.entity_id
_entity_poly.type
_entity_poly.pdbx_seq_one_letter_code
_entity_poly.pdbx_strand_id
1 'polypeptide(L)'
;VCRYRSTSVDLAKMLPAWLGWLPLQVDGSEAVSVYGMLCALVETQNTALLGQKMRNLPQVVNVLVRAFTSPLELPPEIRGRMIKILRQISKMPKNMIDALSQQVQPQVMEALKKITGG
;
A
#
# COMPACT_ATOMS: atom_id res chain seq x y z
N VAL A 1 -19.99 24.04 -18.19
CA VAL A 1 -20.24 23.33 -16.93
C VAL A 1 -20.43 21.86 -17.24
N CYS A 2 -19.42 21.03 -16.94
CA CYS A 2 -19.56 19.57 -16.92
C CYS A 2 -19.28 19.10 -15.50
N ARG A 3 -20.33 19.04 -14.69
CA ARG A 3 -20.33 18.52 -13.32
C ARG A 3 -20.43 17.00 -13.44
N TYR A 4 -19.33 16.31 -13.71
CA TYR A 4 -19.32 14.85 -13.74
C TYR A 4 -19.51 14.34 -12.30
N ARG A 5 -20.75 13.99 -12.01
CA ARG A 5 -21.22 13.44 -10.75
C ARG A 5 -21.05 11.93 -10.86
N SER A 6 -19.86 11.42 -10.53
CA SER A 6 -19.66 9.99 -10.32
C SER A 6 -20.34 9.61 -9.01
N THR A 7 -21.62 9.27 -9.12
CA THR A 7 -22.37 8.58 -8.08
C THR A 7 -21.58 7.36 -7.62
N SER A 8 -21.13 7.38 -6.37
CA SER A 8 -20.96 6.21 -5.51
C SER A 8 -20.41 4.96 -6.18
N VAL A 9 -19.24 5.06 -6.83
CA VAL A 9 -18.42 3.86 -6.99
C VAL A 9 -18.08 3.43 -5.58
N ASP A 10 -18.51 2.24 -5.19
CA ASP A 10 -18.29 1.66 -3.87
C ASP A 10 -16.79 1.34 -3.75
N LEU A 11 -15.98 2.39 -3.60
CA LEU A 11 -14.52 2.33 -3.53
C LEU A 11 -14.10 1.32 -2.45
N ALA A 12 -14.90 1.16 -1.40
CA ALA A 12 -14.72 0.15 -0.37
C ALA A 12 -14.78 -1.31 -0.86
N LYS A 13 -15.48 -1.60 -1.95
CA LYS A 13 -15.52 -2.94 -2.55
C LYS A 13 -14.49 -3.09 -3.68
N MET A 14 -14.20 -2.02 -4.40
CA MET A 14 -13.26 -2.07 -5.53
C MET A 14 -11.80 -2.00 -5.09
N LEU A 15 -11.47 -1.23 -4.05
CA LEU A 15 -10.10 -1.11 -3.53
C LEU A 15 -9.45 -2.45 -3.12
N PRO A 16 -10.12 -3.36 -2.37
CA PRO A 16 -9.54 -4.66 -2.07
C PRO A 16 -9.37 -5.56 -3.31
N ALA A 17 -10.29 -5.49 -4.28
CA ALA A 17 -10.14 -6.22 -5.55
C ALA A 17 -8.98 -5.67 -6.39
N TRP A 18 -8.85 -4.34 -6.45
CA TRP A 18 -7.76 -3.63 -7.12
C TRP A 18 -6.39 -3.91 -6.48
N LEU A 19 -6.31 -3.99 -5.15
CA LEU A 19 -5.11 -4.45 -4.43
C LEU A 19 -4.67 -5.86 -4.87
N GLY A 20 -5.63 -6.75 -5.11
CA GLY A 20 -5.37 -8.11 -5.58
C GLY A 20 -4.81 -8.19 -7.01
N TRP A 21 -4.97 -7.12 -7.81
CA TRP A 21 -4.45 -7.04 -9.18
C TRP A 21 -3.02 -6.49 -9.27
N LEU A 22 -2.43 -6.08 -8.14
CA LEU A 22 -1.06 -5.60 -8.07
C LEU A 22 -0.07 -6.74 -7.77
N PRO A 23 1.18 -6.66 -8.26
CA PRO A 23 1.81 -5.54 -8.96
C PRO A 23 1.55 -5.56 -10.47
N LEU A 24 1.33 -4.37 -11.04
CA LEU A 24 1.31 -4.15 -12.49
C LEU A 24 2.71 -4.43 -13.06
N GLN A 25 2.78 -5.27 -14.09
CA GLN A 25 4.05 -5.70 -14.69
C GLN A 25 4.51 -4.83 -15.86
N VAL A 26 3.68 -3.94 -16.41
CA VAL A 26 3.84 -3.51 -17.81
C VAL A 26 4.05 -2.00 -18.03
N ASP A 27 3.47 -1.12 -17.21
CA ASP A 27 3.51 0.32 -17.51
C ASP A 27 4.00 1.19 -16.34
N GLY A 28 5.21 1.75 -16.48
CA GLY A 28 5.86 2.58 -15.47
C GLY A 28 5.11 3.87 -15.17
N SER A 29 4.49 4.51 -16.16
CA SER A 29 3.74 5.77 -16.00
C SER A 29 2.41 5.61 -15.24
N GLU A 30 1.67 4.54 -15.50
CA GLU A 30 0.42 4.24 -14.78
C GLU A 30 0.70 3.79 -13.35
N ALA A 31 1.77 3.00 -13.16
CA ALA A 31 2.21 2.57 -11.85
C ALA A 31 2.51 3.75 -10.92
N VAL A 32 3.11 4.84 -11.41
CA VAL A 32 3.30 6.08 -10.62
C VAL A 32 1.96 6.57 -10.05
N SER A 33 0.96 6.73 -10.92
CA SER A 33 -0.36 7.23 -10.50
C SER A 33 -1.04 6.27 -9.52
N VAL A 34 -0.94 4.97 -9.79
CA VAL A 34 -1.49 3.89 -8.96
C VAL A 34 -0.86 3.85 -7.57
N TYR A 35 0.47 3.82 -7.47
CA TYR A 35 1.15 3.80 -6.17
C TYR A 35 1.03 5.12 -5.42
N GLY A 36 0.94 6.25 -6.13
CA GLY A 36 0.64 7.56 -5.54
C GLY A 36 -0.73 7.59 -4.88
N MET A 37 -1.76 7.06 -5.57
CA MET A 37 -3.10 6.91 -5.03
C MET A 37 -3.14 5.94 -3.85
N LEU A 38 -2.46 4.79 -3.95
CA LEU A 38 -2.35 3.83 -2.85
C LEU A 38 -1.75 4.49 -1.60
N CYS A 39 -0.67 5.25 -1.76
CA CYS A 39 -0.05 5.98 -0.64
C CYS A 39 -1.03 6.96 0.00
N ALA A 40 -1.75 7.76 -0.79
CA ALA A 40 -2.72 8.71 -0.27
C ALA A 40 -3.88 8.03 0.49
N LEU A 41 -4.35 6.88 0.01
CA LEU A 41 -5.40 6.10 0.67
C LEU A 41 -4.94 5.50 2.00
N VAL A 42 -3.67 5.10 2.11
CA VAL A 42 -3.09 4.61 3.36
C VAL A 42 -2.82 5.76 4.33
N GLU A 43 -2.32 6.90 3.85
CA GLU A 43 -2.12 8.11 4.67
C GLU A 43 -3.44 8.64 5.25
N THR A 44 -4.55 8.48 4.54
CA THR A 44 -5.90 8.83 5.03
C THR A 44 -6.54 7.76 5.92
N GLN A 45 -5.81 6.68 6.24
CA GLN A 45 -6.31 5.53 7.01
C GLN A 45 -7.67 5.04 6.55
N ASN A 46 -7.88 5.01 5.22
CA ASN A 46 -9.20 4.76 4.68
C ASN A 46 -9.69 3.35 5.06
N THR A 47 -10.77 3.29 5.83
CA THR A 47 -11.38 2.03 6.32
C THR A 47 -11.87 1.14 5.17
N ALA A 48 -12.13 1.73 4.00
CA ALA A 48 -12.43 1.06 2.74
C ALA A 48 -11.25 0.20 2.24
N LEU A 49 -10.03 0.71 2.34
CA LEU A 49 -8.82 0.04 1.88
C LEU A 49 -8.31 -0.95 2.94
N LEU A 50 -8.14 -0.48 4.16
CA LEU A 50 -7.59 -1.26 5.27
C LEU A 50 -8.55 -2.35 5.76
N GLY A 51 -9.85 -2.18 5.50
CA GLY A 51 -10.90 -3.07 5.96
C GLY A 51 -11.16 -2.92 7.47
N GLN A 52 -12.24 -3.55 7.94
CA GLN A 52 -12.52 -3.62 9.38
C GLN A 52 -11.34 -4.29 10.11
N LYS A 53 -10.85 -3.63 11.17
CA LYS A 53 -9.68 -4.07 11.96
C LYS A 53 -8.37 -4.22 11.15
N MET A 54 -8.18 -3.43 10.08
CA MET A 54 -6.94 -3.46 9.30
C MET A 54 -6.65 -4.84 8.66
N ARG A 55 -7.68 -5.60 8.32
CA ARG A 55 -7.56 -6.95 7.74
C ARG A 55 -6.80 -6.98 6.42
N ASN A 56 -6.83 -5.90 5.64
CA ASN A 56 -6.14 -5.79 4.35
C ASN A 56 -4.74 -5.15 4.46
N LEU A 57 -4.37 -4.65 5.64
CA LEU A 57 -3.04 -4.09 5.90
C LEU A 57 -1.89 -5.01 5.47
N PRO A 58 -1.89 -6.33 5.73
CA PRO A 58 -0.83 -7.23 5.26
C PRO A 58 -0.68 -7.24 3.74
N GLN A 59 -1.80 -7.23 2.99
CA GLN A 59 -1.74 -7.15 1.53
C GLN A 59 -1.19 -5.82 1.05
N VAL A 60 -1.61 -4.71 1.67
CA VAL A 60 -1.08 -3.37 1.34
C VAL A 60 0.42 -3.31 1.55
N VAL A 61 0.93 -3.81 2.69
CA VAL A 61 2.37 -3.86 2.97
C VAL A 61 3.10 -4.72 1.94
N ASN A 62 2.56 -5.89 1.62
CA ASN A 62 3.15 -6.77 0.61
C ASN A 62 3.26 -6.07 -0.75
N VAL A 63 2.19 -5.41 -1.21
CA VAL A 63 2.19 -4.67 -2.47
C VAL A 63 3.19 -3.51 -2.43
N LEU A 64 3.22 -2.72 -1.36
CA LEU A 64 4.14 -1.59 -1.22
C LEU A 64 5.60 -2.03 -1.25
N VAL A 65 5.95 -3.08 -0.51
CA VAL A 65 7.32 -3.62 -0.47
C VAL A 65 7.70 -4.22 -1.81
N ARG A 66 6.82 -5.02 -2.43
CA ARG A 66 7.08 -5.58 -3.77
C ARG A 66 7.29 -4.48 -4.82
N ALA A 67 6.49 -3.42 -4.76
CA ALA A 67 6.65 -2.26 -5.64
C ALA A 67 7.95 -1.50 -5.37
N PHE A 68 8.36 -1.39 -4.11
CA PHE A 68 9.62 -0.74 -3.73
C PHE A 68 10.86 -1.55 -4.17
N THR A 69 10.79 -2.88 -4.10
CA THR A 69 11.85 -3.80 -4.55
C THR A 69 11.80 -4.09 -6.05
N SER A 70 10.72 -3.71 -6.73
CA SER A 70 10.57 -3.87 -8.18
C SER A 70 11.60 -3.01 -8.92
N PRO A 71 12.10 -3.44 -10.10
CA PRO A 71 12.98 -2.63 -10.96
C PRO A 71 12.28 -1.40 -11.55
N LEU A 72 11.03 -1.13 -11.18
CA LEU A 72 10.24 -0.02 -11.69
C LEU A 72 10.80 1.33 -11.21
N GLU A 73 11.06 2.24 -12.15
CA GLU A 73 11.48 3.61 -11.84
C GLU A 73 10.31 4.45 -11.31
N LEU A 74 10.08 4.37 -10.00
CA LEU A 74 9.13 5.23 -9.31
C LEU A 74 9.75 6.60 -8.98
N PRO A 75 9.02 7.71 -9.06
CA PRO A 75 9.57 9.00 -8.70
C PRO A 75 9.90 9.02 -7.18
N PRO A 76 10.95 9.77 -6.78
CA PRO A 76 11.47 9.76 -5.41
C PRO A 76 10.43 10.23 -4.38
N GLU A 77 9.51 11.10 -4.79
CA GLU A 77 8.36 11.53 -3.99
C GLU A 77 7.45 10.38 -3.53
N ILE A 78 7.13 9.43 -4.43
CA ILE A 78 6.30 8.28 -4.10
C ILE A 78 7.10 7.32 -3.23
N ARG A 79 8.36 7.05 -3.57
CA ARG A 79 9.23 6.20 -2.74
C ARG A 79 9.34 6.74 -1.31
N GLY A 80 9.49 8.05 -1.15
CA GLY A 80 9.51 8.72 0.16
C GLY A 80 8.20 8.52 0.94
N ARG A 81 7.03 8.64 0.28
CA ARG A 81 5.73 8.36 0.91
C ARG A 81 5.59 6.89 1.31
N MET A 82 6.00 5.95 0.46
CA MET A 82 5.99 4.52 0.79
C MET A 82 6.83 4.23 2.03
N ILE A 83 8.05 4.77 2.11
CA ILE A 83 8.93 4.62 3.28
C ILE A 83 8.26 5.21 4.54
N LYS A 84 7.64 6.39 4.44
CA LYS A 84 6.93 7.02 5.57
C LYS A 84 5.80 6.14 6.09
N ILE A 85 5.00 5.56 5.19
CA ILE A 85 3.91 4.63 5.52
C ILE A 85 4.48 3.37 6.19
N LEU A 86 5.48 2.74 5.58
CA LEU A 86 6.13 1.54 6.12
C LEU A 86 6.73 1.81 7.52
N ARG A 87 7.32 2.98 7.72
CA ARG A 87 7.85 3.42 9.03
C ARG A 87 6.74 3.67 10.05
N GLN A 88 5.57 4.18 9.64
CA GLN A 88 4.40 4.26 10.50
C GLN A 88 3.89 2.88 10.90
N ILE A 89 3.85 1.94 9.96
CA ILE A 89 3.45 0.56 10.22
C ILE A 89 4.42 -0.10 11.21
N SER A 90 5.74 0.04 11.01
CA SER A 90 6.74 -0.49 11.95
C SER A 90 6.68 0.12 13.35
N LYS A 91 6.07 1.31 13.52
CA LYS A 91 5.84 1.94 14.83
C LYS A 91 4.56 1.45 15.53
N MET A 92 3.74 0.65 14.86
CA MET A 92 2.55 0.05 15.46
C MET A 92 2.92 -0.92 16.59
N PRO A 93 2.02 -1.15 17.56
CA PRO A 93 2.28 -2.06 18.67
C PRO A 93 2.65 -3.47 18.19
N LYS A 94 3.53 -4.13 18.96
CA LYS A 94 4.08 -5.46 18.62
C LYS A 94 3.00 -6.50 18.32
N ASN A 95 1.82 -6.42 18.93
CA ASN A 95 0.71 -7.35 18.66
C ASN A 95 0.20 -7.28 17.21
N MET A 96 0.19 -6.08 16.60
CA MET A 96 -0.19 -5.91 15.20
C MET A 96 0.94 -6.31 14.26
N ILE A 97 2.19 -6.02 14.62
CA ILE A 97 3.36 -6.45 13.84
C ILE A 97 3.48 -7.98 13.82
N ASP A 98 3.15 -8.64 14.92
CA ASP A 98 3.12 -10.10 15.01
C ASP A 98 1.98 -10.69 14.18
N ALA A 99 0.78 -10.10 14.24
CA ALA A 99 -0.32 -10.50 13.37
C ALA A 99 -0.01 -10.27 11.88
N LEU A 100 0.69 -9.18 11.55
CA LEU A 100 1.19 -8.90 10.21
C LEU A 100 2.23 -9.93 9.76
N SER A 101 3.18 -10.30 10.62
CA SER A 101 4.22 -11.28 10.30
C SER A 101 3.66 -12.66 9.99
N GLN A 102 2.55 -13.04 10.63
CA GLN A 102 1.83 -14.28 10.36
C GLN A 102 1.09 -14.28 9.01
N GLN A 103 0.68 -13.11 8.51
CA GLN A 103 -0.10 -12.98 7.26
C GLN A 103 0.74 -12.54 6.05
N VAL A 104 1.99 -12.13 6.26
CA VAL A 104 2.87 -11.57 5.25
C VAL A 104 4.09 -12.47 5.09
N GLN A 105 4.64 -12.53 3.86
CA GLN A 105 5.84 -13.32 3.58
C GLN A 105 7.05 -12.82 4.39
N PRO A 106 7.95 -13.70 4.86
CA PRO A 106 9.10 -13.30 5.69
C PRO A 106 10.02 -12.31 4.98
N GLN A 107 10.15 -12.43 3.65
CA GLN A 107 10.94 -11.50 2.81
C GLN A 107 10.43 -10.06 2.90
N VAL A 108 9.11 -9.88 2.98
CA VAL A 108 8.50 -8.54 3.07
C VAL A 108 8.75 -7.93 4.44
N MET A 109 8.71 -8.74 5.51
CA MET A 109 9.01 -8.27 6.86
C MET A 109 10.49 -7.92 7.02
N GLU A 110 11.39 -8.67 6.38
CA GLU A 110 12.80 -8.35 6.32
C GLU A 110 13.06 -7.05 5.55
N ALA A 111 12.45 -6.90 4.37
CA ALA A 111 12.52 -5.66 3.59
C ALA A 111 11.94 -4.47 4.36
N LEU A 112 10.81 -4.66 5.07
CA LEU A 112 10.25 -3.64 5.96
C LEU A 112 11.29 -3.20 7.00
N LYS A 113 11.91 -4.15 7.72
CA LYS A 113 12.97 -3.85 8.70
C LYS A 113 14.15 -3.12 8.08
N LYS A 114 14.58 -3.54 6.88
CA LYS A 114 15.68 -2.91 6.13
C LYS A 114 15.35 -1.48 5.72
N ILE A 115 14.11 -1.22 5.29
CA ILE A 115 13.64 0.12 4.88
C ILE A 115 13.45 1.04 6.09
N THR A 116 12.98 0.51 7.22
CA THR A 116 12.70 1.32 8.41
C THR A 116 13.90 1.49 9.34
N GLY A 117 14.86 0.57 9.31
CA GLY A 117 16.07 0.55 10.14
C GLY A 117 17.29 1.21 9.51
N GLY A 118 17.15 1.77 8.30
CA GLY A 118 18.13 2.65 7.66
C GLY A 118 17.90 4.13 7.94
#